data_AF-A0A4D4LGY1-F1
#
_entry.id   AF-A0A4D4LGY1-F1
#
_cell.length_a   1.000
_cell.length_b   1.000
_cell.length_c   1.000
_cell.angle_alpha   90.00
_cell.angle_beta   90.00
_cell.angle_gamma   90.00
#
_symmetry.space_group_name_H-M   'P 1'
#
loop_
_entity.id
_entity.type
_entity.pdbx_description
1 polymer ?
#
loop_
_entity_poly.entity_id
_entity_poly.type
_entity_poly.pdbx_seq_one_letter_code
_entity_poly.pdbx_strand_id
1 'polypeptide(L)'
;MWTHLVQRSRDEGATWTLACTGMALPALASASRWLAARYPGDAFDVHAEILSGFLSALADIDLNRPRVLVRLRWAAYRAGHAALAEALDAPTPVASGFHSSPPRPRGAIRTSSWPRQSASRS
;
A
#
# COMPACT_ATOMS: atom_id res chain seq x y z
N MET A 1 10.89 24.56 9.88
CA MET A 1 10.49 23.26 10.46
C MET A 1 10.80 22.10 9.51
N TRP A 2 10.12 21.95 8.37
CA TRP A 2 10.34 20.81 7.44
C TRP A 2 11.79 20.63 6.98
N THR A 3 12.51 21.72 6.73
CA THR A 3 13.95 21.66 6.41
C THR A 3 14.76 20.84 7.41
N HIS A 4 14.51 21.04 8.72
CA HIS A 4 15.23 20.30 9.77
C HIS A 4 14.84 18.82 9.77
N LEU A 5 13.56 18.49 9.60
CA LEU A 5 13.09 17.11 9.56
C LEU A 5 13.67 16.33 8.37
N VAL A 6 13.70 16.95 7.19
CA VAL A 6 14.31 16.36 5.99
C VAL A 6 15.80 16.16 6.20
N GLN A 7 16.49 17.13 6.83
CA GLN A 7 17.92 16.99 7.15
C GLN A 7 18.16 15.79 8.09
N ARG A 8 17.41 15.69 9.19
CA ARG A 8 17.49 14.54 10.13
C ARG A 8 17.15 13.21 9.43
N SER A 9 16.20 13.22 8.51
CA SER A 9 15.87 12.05 7.68
C SER A 9 17.04 11.56 6.84
N ARG A 10 17.87 12.47 6.32
CA ARG A 10 19.06 12.12 5.53
C ARG A 10 20.23 11.68 6.41
N ASP A 11 20.40 12.32 7.56
CA ASP A 11 21.55 12.09 8.43
C ASP A 11 21.38 10.84 9.32
N GLU A 12 20.15 10.51 9.73
CA GLU A 12 19.87 9.42 10.69
C GLU A 12 18.97 8.31 10.14
N GLY A 13 18.48 8.46 8.91
CA GLY A 13 17.80 7.38 8.18
C GLY A 13 16.38 7.06 8.67
N ALA A 14 16.11 5.78 8.96
CA ALA A 14 14.77 5.21 8.93
C ALA A 14 13.78 5.84 9.92
N THR A 15 14.18 6.12 11.16
CA THR A 15 13.30 6.71 12.19
C THR A 15 12.75 8.06 11.75
N TRP A 16 13.61 8.93 11.24
CA TRP A 16 13.21 10.26 10.79
C TRP A 16 12.49 10.25 9.45
N THR A 17 12.78 9.26 8.59
CA THR A 17 12.02 8.99 7.37
C THR A 17 10.57 8.64 7.70
N LEU A 18 10.34 7.76 8.67
CA LEU A 18 9.01 7.40 9.15
C LEU A 18 8.32 8.59 9.85
N ALA A 19 9.06 9.39 10.63
CA ALA A 19 8.52 10.61 11.23
C ALA A 19 8.03 11.62 10.16
N CYS A 20 8.83 11.84 9.11
CA CYS A 20 8.44 12.68 7.97
C CYS A 20 7.22 12.12 7.25
N THR A 21 7.20 10.81 7.02
CA THR A 21 6.08 10.11 6.37
C THR A 21 4.81 10.27 7.21
N GLY A 22 4.87 10.02 8.52
CA GLY A 22 3.77 10.16 9.46
C GLY A 22 3.19 11.57 9.48
N MET A 23 4.04 12.60 9.51
CA MET A 23 3.60 14.00 9.45
C MET A 23 3.02 14.38 8.08
N ALA A 24 3.45 13.74 7.00
CA ALA A 24 2.92 13.97 5.66
C ALA A 24 1.63 13.18 5.38
N LEU A 25 1.28 12.16 6.19
CA LEU A 25 0.15 11.26 5.95
C LEU A 25 -1.18 11.99 5.64
N PRO A 26 -1.60 13.06 6.34
CA PRO A 26 -2.85 13.74 6.00
C PRO A 26 -2.84 14.31 4.57
N ALA A 27 -1.68 14.81 4.12
CA ALA A 27 -1.51 15.34 2.79
C ALA A 27 -1.45 14.23 1.73
N LEU A 28 -0.76 13.12 2.03
CA LEU A 28 -0.66 11.96 1.16
C LEU A 28 -2.01 11.27 1.02
N ALA A 29 -2.73 11.02 2.11
CA ALA A 29 -4.06 10.41 2.11
C ALA A 29 -5.07 11.18 1.25
N SER A 30 -5.00 12.52 1.27
CA SER A 30 -5.81 13.37 0.38
C SER A 30 -5.51 13.13 -1.09
N ALA A 31 -4.24 13.02 -1.49
CA ALA A 31 -3.84 12.75 -2.87
C ALA A 31 -4.19 11.30 -3.27
N SER A 32 -3.89 10.33 -2.40
CA SER A 32 -4.21 8.91 -2.56
C SER A 32 -5.68 8.69 -2.83
N ARG A 33 -6.58 9.27 -2.02
CA ARG A 33 -8.03 9.14 -2.24
C ARG A 33 -8.47 9.68 -3.60
N TRP A 34 -7.89 10.78 -4.06
CA TRP A 34 -8.25 11.39 -5.34
C TRP A 34 -7.75 10.56 -6.53
N LEU A 35 -6.52 10.06 -6.45
CA LEU A 35 -5.89 9.26 -7.49
C LEU A 35 -6.48 7.84 -7.55
N ALA A 36 -6.63 7.17 -6.40
CA ALA A 36 -7.21 5.83 -6.32
C ALA A 36 -8.63 5.76 -6.89
N ALA A 37 -9.44 6.81 -6.70
CA ALA A 37 -10.78 6.88 -7.29
C ALA A 37 -10.81 6.90 -8.83
N ARG A 38 -9.66 7.12 -9.49
CA ARG A 38 -9.51 7.19 -10.95
C ARG A 38 -8.63 6.08 -11.50
N TYR A 39 -8.00 5.29 -10.63
CA TYR A 39 -7.04 4.27 -11.03
C TYR A 39 -7.76 3.01 -11.51
N PRO A 40 -7.44 2.47 -12.71
CA PRO A 40 -8.16 1.33 -13.28
C PRO A 40 -7.80 -0.02 -12.64
N GLY A 41 -6.67 -0.09 -11.91
CA GLY A 41 -6.15 -1.29 -11.25
C GLY A 41 -6.34 -1.29 -9.72
N ASP A 42 -5.43 -1.97 -9.01
CA ASP A 42 -5.42 -1.95 -7.55
C ASP A 42 -5.02 -0.57 -7.02
N ALA A 43 -5.81 -0.03 -6.08
CA ALA A 43 -5.49 1.23 -5.42
C ALA A 43 -4.14 1.18 -4.68
N PHE A 44 -3.68 -0.01 -4.26
CA PHE A 44 -2.38 -0.16 -3.63
C PHE A 44 -1.22 0.18 -4.57
N ASP A 45 -1.36 -0.05 -5.87
CA ASP A 45 -0.31 0.29 -6.86
C ASP A 45 -0.08 1.80 -6.89
N VAL A 46 -1.15 2.59 -7.01
CA VAL A 46 -1.03 4.05 -7.00
C VAL A 46 -0.61 4.59 -5.63
N HIS A 47 -0.99 3.94 -4.53
CA HIS A 47 -0.51 4.31 -3.20
C HIS A 47 1.01 4.10 -3.05
N ALA A 48 1.54 2.99 -3.58
CA ALA A 48 2.96 2.70 -3.57
C ALA A 48 3.74 3.77 -4.36
N GLU A 49 3.24 4.17 -5.54
CA GLU A 49 3.87 5.20 -6.37
C GLU A 49 3.85 6.59 -5.73
N ILE A 50 2.74 6.97 -5.07
CA ILE A 50 2.68 8.21 -4.28
C ILE A 50 3.72 8.20 -3.16
N LEU A 51 3.81 7.11 -2.41
CA LEU A 51 4.77 6.97 -1.31
C LEU A 51 6.21 6.96 -1.84
N SER A 52 6.48 6.24 -2.92
CA SER A 52 7.77 6.19 -3.61
C SER A 52 8.21 7.58 -4.06
N GLY A 53 7.31 8.35 -4.67
CA GLY A 53 7.57 9.74 -5.07
C GLY A 53 7.85 10.67 -3.89
N PHE A 54 7.19 10.47 -2.75
CA PHE A 54 7.50 11.20 -1.51
C PHE A 54 8.89 10.86 -0.98
N LEU A 55 9.23 9.57 -0.86
CA LEU A 55 10.50 9.10 -0.32
C LEU A 55 11.68 9.50 -1.22
N SER A 56 11.50 9.41 -2.54
CA SER A 56 12.50 9.88 -3.52
C SER A 56 12.74 11.39 -3.37
N ALA A 57 11.67 12.17 -3.25
CA ALA A 57 11.81 13.61 -3.03
C ALA A 57 12.44 13.93 -1.67
N LEU A 58 12.17 13.14 -0.63
CA LEU A 58 12.77 13.32 0.69
C LEU A 58 14.30 13.20 0.63
N ALA A 59 14.81 12.26 -0.17
CA ALA A 59 16.25 12.08 -0.41
C ALA A 59 16.89 13.28 -1.13
N ASP A 60 16.21 13.86 -2.14
CA ASP A 60 16.89 14.75 -3.10
C ASP A 60 16.43 16.22 -3.09
N ILE A 61 15.35 16.56 -2.39
CA ILE A 61 14.80 17.92 -2.44
C ILE A 61 15.79 18.99 -1.98
N ASP A 62 15.93 20.06 -2.77
CA ASP A 62 16.72 21.24 -2.39
C ASP A 62 16.06 21.99 -1.22
N LEU A 63 16.77 22.04 -0.08
CA LEU A 63 16.30 22.65 1.17
C LEU A 63 16.48 24.17 1.22
N ASN A 64 17.23 24.76 0.30
CA ASN A 64 17.44 26.22 0.22
C ASN A 64 16.23 26.94 -0.37
N ARG A 65 15.30 26.21 -1.00
CA ARG A 65 14.08 26.80 -1.55
C ARG A 65 12.92 26.71 -0.56
N PRO A 66 12.06 27.74 -0.53
CA PRO A 66 10.91 27.77 0.37
C PRO A 66 9.88 26.69 0.02
N ARG A 67 8.95 26.46 0.96
CA ARG A 67 7.78 25.57 0.80
C ARG A 67 8.15 24.09 0.59
N VAL A 68 9.13 23.59 1.35
CA VAL A 68 9.60 22.18 1.31
C VAL A 68 8.44 21.18 1.33
N LEU A 69 7.51 21.28 2.29
CA LEU A 69 6.36 20.36 2.36
C LEU A 69 5.49 20.37 1.10
N VAL A 70 5.20 21.56 0.55
CA VAL A 70 4.37 21.68 -0.66
C VAL A 70 5.05 21.00 -1.83
N ARG A 71 6.37 21.16 -1.96
CA ARG A 71 7.17 20.55 -3.01
C ARG A 71 7.28 19.03 -2.83
N LEU A 72 7.44 18.53 -1.61
CA LEU A 72 7.39 17.10 -1.29
C LEU A 72 6.03 16.51 -1.68
N ARG A 73 4.93 17.16 -1.28
CA ARG A 73 3.57 16.75 -1.65
C ARG A 73 3.39 16.72 -3.18
N TRP A 74 3.90 17.74 -3.88
CA TRP A 74 3.82 17.78 -5.34
C TRP A 74 4.65 16.70 -6.02
N ALA A 75 5.79 16.32 -5.47
CA ALA A 75 6.56 15.19 -5.99
C ALA A 75 5.79 13.87 -5.85
N ALA A 76 5.23 13.62 -4.66
CA ALA A 76 4.38 12.47 -4.40
C ALA A 76 3.15 12.41 -5.33
N TYR A 77 2.45 13.53 -5.48
CA TYR A 77 1.30 13.64 -6.38
C TYR A 77 1.68 13.36 -7.84
N ARG A 78 2.81 13.93 -8.32
CA ARG A 78 3.25 13.71 -9.71
C ARG A 78 3.61 12.25 -9.98
N ALA A 79 4.25 11.56 -9.04
CA ALA A 79 4.55 10.15 -9.17
C ALA A 79 3.25 9.32 -9.31
N GLY A 80 2.29 9.50 -8.39
CA GLY A 80 1.00 8.82 -8.48
C GLY A 80 0.17 9.20 -9.72
N HIS A 81 0.26 10.45 -10.16
CA HIS A 81 -0.41 10.90 -11.39
C HIS A 81 0.25 10.33 -12.65
N ALA A 82 1.57 10.17 -12.66
CA ALA A 82 2.28 9.51 -13.75
C ALA A 82 1.86 8.03 -13.84
N ALA A 83 1.80 7.34 -12.70
CA ALA A 83 1.30 5.97 -12.62
C ALA A 83 -0.16 5.86 -13.11
N LEU A 84 -1.02 6.81 -12.72
CA LEU A 84 -2.39 6.87 -13.23
C LEU A 84 -2.43 7.03 -14.75
N ALA A 85 -1.63 7.95 -15.30
CA ALA A 85 -1.56 8.16 -16.75
C ALA A 85 -1.08 6.89 -17.48
N GLU A 86 -0.01 6.26 -16.99
CA GLU A 86 0.50 5.00 -17.52
C GLU A 86 -0.56 3.89 -17.48
N ALA A 87 -1.28 3.75 -16.36
CA ALA A 87 -2.31 2.74 -16.21
C ALA A 87 -3.52 2.96 -17.13
N LEU A 88 -3.84 4.21 -17.48
CA LEU A 88 -4.90 4.54 -18.44
C LEU A 88 -4.46 4.32 -19.89
N ASP A 89 -3.18 4.53 -20.19
CA ASP A 89 -2.59 4.28 -21.52
C ASP A 89 -2.27 2.80 -21.73
N ALA A 90 -2.21 2.00 -20.67
CA ALA A 90 -1.92 0.58 -20.74
C ALA A 90 -3.01 -0.20 -21.51
N PRO A 91 -2.62 -1.15 -22.39
CA PRO A 91 -3.58 -2.06 -23.02
C PRO A 91 -4.42 -2.79 -21.97
N THR A 92 -5.73 -2.93 -22.20
CA THR A 92 -6.63 -3.62 -21.27
C THR A 92 -6.10 -5.02 -20.98
N PRO A 93 -5.72 -5.33 -19.73
CA PRO A 93 -5.19 -6.64 -19.41
C PRO A 93 -6.26 -7.70 -19.62
N VAL A 94 -5.96 -8.73 -20.41
CA VAL A 94 -6.77 -9.96 -20.39
C VAL A 94 -6.58 -10.58 -19.02
N ALA A 95 -7.66 -10.90 -18.31
CA ALA A 95 -7.57 -11.36 -16.92
C ALA A 95 -6.64 -12.59 -16.82
N SER A 96 -5.48 -12.40 -16.20
CA SER A 96 -4.63 -13.53 -15.81
C SER A 96 -5.27 -14.17 -14.58
N GLY A 97 -5.89 -15.34 -14.76
CA GLY A 97 -6.67 -16.06 -13.76
C GLY A 97 -5.87 -16.65 -12.59
N PHE A 98 -4.80 -15.99 -12.14
CA PHE A 98 -4.04 -16.42 -10.97
C PHE A 98 -4.51 -15.68 -9.72
N HIS A 99 -5.50 -16.26 -9.05
CA HIS A 99 -5.84 -15.92 -7.67
C HIS A 99 -5.42 -17.08 -6.77
N SER A 100 -4.60 -16.79 -5.76
CA SER A 100 -4.26 -17.78 -4.73
C SER A 100 -5.47 -17.94 -3.80
N SER A 101 -6.22 -19.03 -3.98
CA SER A 101 -7.29 -19.39 -3.04
C SER A 101 -6.66 -20.11 -1.84
N PRO A 102 -7.06 -19.78 -0.60
CA PRO A 102 -6.55 -20.48 0.59
C PRO A 102 -6.72 -22.01 0.44
N PRO A 103 -5.77 -22.83 0.91
CA PRO A 103 -5.89 -24.28 0.83
C PRO A 103 -7.18 -24.72 1.52
N ARG A 104 -8.10 -25.34 0.77
CA ARG A 104 -9.34 -25.89 1.35
C ARG A 104 -8.97 -26.89 2.45
N PRO A 105 -9.55 -26.79 3.66
CA PRO A 105 -9.25 -27.75 4.72
C PRO A 105 -9.69 -29.14 4.28
N ARG A 106 -8.74 -30.09 4.22
CA ARG A 106 -9.03 -31.50 3.92
C ARG A 106 -9.63 -32.16 5.16
N GLY A 107 -10.89 -32.57 5.05
CA GLY A 107 -11.48 -33.72 5.74
C GLY A 107 -11.52 -33.64 7.27
N ALA A 108 -12.67 -33.23 7.82
CA ALA A 108 -13.11 -33.79 9.09
C ALA A 108 -13.32 -35.29 8.88
N ILE A 109 -12.44 -36.11 9.45
CA ILE A 109 -12.56 -37.56 9.47
C ILE A 109 -13.86 -37.87 10.21
N ARG A 110 -14.87 -38.32 9.49
CA ARG A 110 -16.10 -38.87 10.06
C ARG A 110 -15.73 -40.19 10.74
N THR A 111 -15.44 -40.14 12.04
CA THR A 111 -15.27 -41.34 12.85
C THR A 111 -16.63 -41.97 13.09
N SER A 112 -17.05 -42.83 12.16
CA SER A 112 -18.02 -43.87 12.48
C SER A 112 -17.33 -44.92 13.35
N SER A 113 -17.63 -44.98 14.64
CA SER A 113 -17.22 -46.10 15.50
C SER A 113 -18.41 -46.64 16.32
N TRP A 114 -19.09 -47.58 15.66
CA TRP A 114 -19.64 -48.86 16.14
C TRP A 114 -20.87 -48.93 17.09
N PRO A 115 -21.72 -49.97 16.89
CA PRO A 115 -22.99 -50.17 17.58
C PRO A 115 -22.82 -51.00 18.87
N ARG A 116 -23.65 -50.72 19.88
CA ARG A 116 -23.87 -51.64 21.01
C ARG A 116 -25.22 -52.30 20.83
N GLN A 117 -25.22 -53.51 20.28
CA GLN A 117 -26.39 -54.40 20.33
C GLN A 117 -26.42 -55.15 21.67
N SER A 118 -27.66 -55.30 22.16
CA SER A 118 -28.25 -56.43 22.89
C SER A 118 -27.81 -56.77 24.33
N ALA A 119 -28.78 -56.68 25.24
CA ALA A 119 -29.30 -57.80 26.07
C ALA A 119 -30.41 -57.23 27.00
N SER A 120 -31.70 -57.38 26.68
CA SER A 120 -32.61 -58.47 27.10
C SER A 120 -32.95 -58.52 28.60
N ARG A 121 -34.24 -58.29 28.88
CA ARG A 121 -35.11 -58.93 29.90
C ARG A 121 -34.62 -59.01 31.36
N SER A 122 -35.41 -58.43 32.26
CA SER A 122 -36.42 -59.17 33.05
C SER A 122 -37.46 -58.22 33.61
#